data_AF-A0A0G4PPZ1-F1
#
_entry.id   AF-A0A0G4PPZ1-F1
#
_cell.length_a   1.000
_cell.length_b   1.000
_cell.length_c   1.000
_cell.angle_alpha   90.00
_cell.angle_beta   90.00
_cell.angle_gamma   90.00
#
_symmetry.space_group_name_H-M   'P 1'
#
loop_
_entity.id
_entity.type
_entity.pdbx_description
1 polymer ?
#
loop_
_entity_poly.entity_id
_entity_poly.type
_entity_poly.pdbx_seq_one_letter_code
_entity_poly.pdbx_strand_id
1 'polypeptide(L)'
;MATNSQISSKKPNLKEFLQPFRVELETLYDLSCRLSSSYKKLAAESSEHFIPTALTCLPTGHETGRYLAVYFGLSYLRVAFIDLLGDQHVEGHTRVRRTLEKAWPIEEHLRKDHSIDLFTWIGDCIAEVVADRLANPSEERIDQITTGISFCLPIKQDSLDEAILMPTGKGFSLNSDLNLRQALLNGYERHTYSTHGDEMNMPAKRRRLFSLPKLKVAVMINDTTATLASLAYSIPSLPNTRVVMGLIVGAGCNTTVPMKLADLHESKTKIILEKHPDAQETLISTEWTLSTAAASFDELGIRTKWDLQLDRNCKRPGFQPMEYMIGGGYTGELVRIVCYDWFHGVLGIQRSKLPLKLVEEYSLSTDYLSLVVASSLSDERLASELSKTLQPSPESDWTWSPEYARDIRAISSAVQDRAASLVASAVVGLLACTNEVQLGNTASDSTNGENVKTEAGDTKQTDPESISSSTPGWNSGPEELAVAFSGGVIQHYPHYKETVQRYIDRLLLRAGPQVGGKSVFLREASDGGIIGTGVLAGTASGEIGEIKVTRS
;
A
#
# COMPACT_ATOMS: atom_id res chain seq x y z
N MET A 1 -58.62 29.46 20.14
CA MET A 1 -57.31 30.03 20.49
C MET A 1 -56.25 29.06 20.00
N ALA A 2 -55.53 29.46 18.95
CA ALA A 2 -54.47 28.67 18.35
C ALA A 2 -53.19 28.77 19.19
N THR A 3 -52.66 27.65 19.64
CA THR A 3 -51.27 27.53 20.08
C THR A 3 -50.50 26.78 19.01
N ASN A 4 -50.09 27.51 17.97
CA ASN A 4 -49.05 27.06 17.06
C ASN A 4 -47.74 27.04 17.86
N SER A 5 -47.31 25.84 18.24
CA SER A 5 -45.95 25.60 18.70
C SER A 5 -45.01 25.90 17.54
N GLN A 6 -44.35 27.08 17.58
CA GLN A 6 -43.18 27.37 16.77
C GLN A 6 -42.08 26.39 17.18
N ILE A 7 -42.05 25.23 16.52
CA ILE A 7 -40.83 24.41 16.43
C ILE A 7 -39.88 25.27 15.61
N SER A 8 -38.91 25.88 16.28
CA SER A 8 -37.77 26.52 15.64
C SER A 8 -37.08 25.48 14.75
N SER A 9 -37.35 25.53 13.44
CA SER A 9 -36.70 24.67 12.45
C SER A 9 -35.26 25.15 12.30
N LYS A 10 -34.39 24.74 13.22
CA LYS A 10 -32.95 24.99 13.15
C LYS A 10 -32.49 24.45 11.79
N LYS A 11 -31.94 25.32 10.93
CA LYS A 11 -31.41 24.89 9.63
C LYS A 11 -30.42 23.75 9.86
N PRO A 12 -30.47 22.66 9.06
CA PRO A 12 -29.54 21.56 9.19
C PRO A 12 -28.09 22.07 9.12
N ASN A 13 -27.25 21.60 10.04
CA ASN A 13 -25.86 22.04 10.16
C ASN A 13 -24.92 20.93 9.69
N LEU A 14 -24.26 21.13 8.54
CA LEU A 14 -23.35 20.15 7.96
C LEU A 14 -22.19 19.80 8.91
N LYS A 15 -21.72 20.75 9.72
CA LYS A 15 -20.63 20.50 10.67
C LYS A 15 -21.04 19.54 11.79
N GLU A 16 -22.28 19.65 12.27
CA GLU A 16 -22.85 18.70 13.25
C GLU A 16 -23.08 17.33 12.59
N PHE A 17 -23.57 17.31 11.35
CA PHE A 17 -23.75 16.07 10.57
C PHE A 17 -22.44 15.31 10.33
N LEU A 18 -21.34 16.01 10.05
CA LEU A 18 -20.02 15.43 9.81
C LEU A 18 -19.22 15.16 11.08
N GLN A 19 -19.77 15.39 12.28
CA GLN A 19 -19.09 15.12 13.54
C GLN A 19 -18.57 13.67 13.66
N PRO A 20 -19.29 12.63 13.21
CA PRO A 20 -18.79 11.25 13.29
C PRO A 20 -17.50 10.97 12.50
N PHE A 21 -17.13 11.81 11.53
CA PHE A 21 -15.85 11.68 10.81
C PHE A 21 -14.66 12.29 11.57
N ARG A 22 -14.91 13.11 12.59
CA ARG A 22 -13.86 13.76 13.39
C ARG A 22 -13.39 12.80 14.47
N VAL A 23 -12.16 12.32 14.32
CA VAL A 23 -11.50 11.47 15.31
C VAL A 23 -10.49 12.31 16.06
N GLU A 24 -10.65 12.42 17.38
CA GLU A 24 -9.76 13.23 18.21
C GLU A 24 -8.36 12.60 18.29
N LEU A 25 -7.33 13.44 18.48
CA LEU A 25 -5.93 12.99 18.53
C LEU A 25 -5.70 11.94 19.63
N GLU A 26 -6.42 12.04 20.74
CA GLU A 26 -6.38 11.07 21.84
C GLU A 26 -6.88 9.70 21.42
N THR A 27 -8.00 9.64 20.69
CA THR A 27 -8.55 8.40 20.13
C THR A 27 -7.62 7.81 19.08
N LEU A 28 -7.01 8.63 18.22
CA LEU A 28 -6.02 8.18 17.23
C LEU A 28 -4.77 7.60 17.91
N TYR A 29 -4.33 8.20 19.02
CA TYR A 29 -3.20 7.69 19.79
C TYR A 29 -3.52 6.35 20.48
N ASP A 30 -4.70 6.23 21.09
CA ASP A 30 -5.15 4.96 21.67
C ASP A 30 -5.31 3.89 20.58
N LEU A 31 -5.79 4.28 19.39
CA LEU A 31 -5.83 3.40 18.22
C LEU A 31 -4.43 2.90 17.86
N SER A 32 -3.40 3.76 17.77
CA SER A 32 -2.02 3.32 17.49
C SER A 32 -1.50 2.32 18.53
N CYS A 33 -1.79 2.53 19.82
CA CYS A 33 -1.38 1.63 20.90
C CYS A 33 -2.08 0.26 20.80
N ARG A 34 -3.39 0.26 20.56
CA ARG A 34 -4.18 -0.97 20.35
C ARG A 34 -3.73 -1.71 19.10
N LEU A 35 -3.53 -1.00 17.98
CA LEU A 35 -3.04 -1.60 16.74
C LEU A 35 -1.67 -2.23 16.94
N SER A 36 -0.74 -1.57 17.64
CA SER A 36 0.56 -2.17 17.96
C SER A 36 0.41 -3.51 18.70
N SER A 37 -0.46 -3.57 19.71
CA SER A 37 -0.73 -4.79 20.48
C SER A 37 -1.39 -5.87 19.62
N SER A 38 -2.41 -5.51 18.83
CA SER A 38 -3.09 -6.41 17.91
C SER A 38 -2.17 -6.96 16.85
N TYR A 39 -1.27 -6.15 16.29
CA TYR A 39 -0.28 -6.56 15.30
C TYR A 39 0.73 -7.55 15.88
N LYS A 40 1.22 -7.35 17.11
CA LYS A 40 2.08 -8.34 17.79
C LYS A 40 1.36 -9.68 17.95
N LYS A 41 0.09 -9.66 18.34
CA LYS A 41 -0.74 -10.86 18.44
C LYS A 41 -0.94 -11.55 17.07
N LEU A 42 -1.26 -10.79 16.03
CA LEU A 42 -1.45 -11.31 14.68
C LEU A 42 -0.15 -11.88 14.09
N ALA A 43 1.00 -11.25 14.36
CA ALA A 43 2.32 -11.75 14.00
C ALA A 43 2.58 -13.13 14.64
N ALA A 44 2.18 -13.30 15.91
CA ALA A 44 2.37 -14.51 16.68
C ALA A 44 1.29 -15.60 16.46
N GLU A 45 0.08 -15.28 16.02
CA GLU A 45 -1.03 -16.25 16.04
C GLU A 45 -1.76 -16.43 14.70
N SER A 46 -1.74 -15.43 13.81
CA SER A 46 -2.55 -15.46 12.59
C SER A 46 -1.88 -16.18 11.44
N SER A 47 -2.61 -17.02 10.72
CA SER A 47 -2.19 -17.62 9.44
C SER A 47 -2.50 -16.76 8.21
N GLU A 48 -3.27 -15.67 8.39
CA GLU A 48 -3.75 -14.82 7.30
C GLU A 48 -3.09 -13.43 7.28
N HIS A 49 -2.39 -13.07 8.36
CA HIS A 49 -1.71 -11.78 8.52
C HIS A 49 -0.24 -11.98 8.80
N PHE A 50 0.54 -10.92 8.60
CA PHE A 50 1.98 -10.94 8.85
C PHE A 50 2.62 -12.15 8.18
N ILE A 51 2.37 -12.26 6.87
CA ILE A 51 2.81 -13.36 6.03
C ILE A 51 4.29 -13.14 5.70
N PRO A 52 5.16 -14.09 6.09
CA PRO A 52 6.57 -14.01 5.72
C PRO A 52 6.74 -14.09 4.22
N THR A 53 7.63 -13.23 3.71
CA THR A 53 8.22 -13.43 2.39
C THR A 53 9.48 -14.31 2.55
N ALA A 54 9.97 -14.84 1.43
CA ALA A 54 11.25 -15.55 1.42
C ALA A 54 12.48 -14.61 1.36
N LEU A 55 12.30 -13.29 1.56
CA LEU A 55 13.36 -12.29 1.54
C LEU A 55 13.84 -11.97 2.96
N THR A 56 15.10 -12.30 3.26
CA THR A 56 15.72 -12.10 4.58
C THR A 56 16.60 -10.85 4.68
N CYS A 57 16.70 -10.06 3.61
CA CYS A 57 17.46 -8.81 3.61
C CYS A 57 16.87 -7.81 2.59
N LEU A 58 17.13 -6.53 2.84
CA LEU A 58 16.88 -5.46 1.88
C LEU A 58 17.99 -5.38 0.82
N PRO A 59 17.71 -4.82 -0.37
CA PRO A 59 18.75 -4.55 -1.35
C PRO A 59 19.80 -3.59 -0.80
N THR A 60 21.03 -3.78 -1.25
CA THR A 60 22.24 -3.08 -0.78
C THR A 60 22.50 -1.78 -1.55
N GLY A 61 22.00 -1.67 -2.78
CA GLY A 61 22.35 -0.59 -3.70
C GLY A 61 23.51 -0.94 -4.64
N HIS A 62 24.14 -2.10 -4.46
CA HIS A 62 25.26 -2.59 -5.27
C HIS A 62 24.85 -3.67 -6.29
N GLU A 63 23.58 -4.04 -6.31
CA GLU A 63 23.02 -4.95 -7.30
C GLU A 63 23.25 -4.38 -8.72
N THR A 64 23.64 -5.25 -9.64
CA THR A 64 23.88 -4.90 -11.04
C THR A 64 23.16 -5.88 -11.97
N GLY A 65 23.10 -5.57 -13.25
CA GLY A 65 22.55 -6.45 -14.28
C GLY A 65 21.24 -5.93 -14.86
N ARG A 66 20.62 -6.75 -15.70
CA ARG A 66 19.39 -6.42 -16.42
C ARG A 66 18.32 -7.46 -16.12
N TYR A 67 17.14 -6.98 -15.75
CA TYR A 67 16.04 -7.83 -15.31
C TYR A 67 14.73 -7.42 -15.99
N LEU A 68 13.91 -8.41 -16.33
CA LEU A 68 12.53 -8.16 -16.73
C LEU A 68 11.69 -8.00 -15.45
N ALA A 69 11.05 -6.85 -15.29
CA ALA A 69 10.11 -6.59 -14.21
C ALA A 69 8.68 -6.63 -14.75
N VAL A 70 7.81 -7.38 -14.08
CA VAL A 70 6.39 -7.46 -14.38
C VAL A 70 5.63 -6.97 -13.15
N TYR A 71 4.85 -5.91 -13.29
CA TYR A 71 4.00 -5.36 -12.23
C TYR A 71 2.53 -5.54 -12.61
N PHE A 72 1.85 -6.40 -11.87
CA PHE A 72 0.43 -6.66 -12.00
C PHE A 72 -0.36 -5.85 -10.96
N GLY A 73 -0.81 -4.67 -11.38
CA GLY A 73 -1.65 -3.78 -10.59
C GLY A 73 -3.13 -4.15 -10.62
N LEU A 74 -3.96 -3.36 -9.93
CA LEU A 74 -5.43 -3.54 -9.98
C LEU A 74 -6.06 -2.96 -11.26
N SER A 75 -5.44 -1.93 -11.83
CA SER A 75 -5.93 -1.23 -13.02
C SER A 75 -5.06 -1.40 -14.25
N TYR A 76 -3.77 -1.69 -14.09
CA TYR A 76 -2.81 -1.78 -15.18
C TYR A 76 -1.82 -2.93 -14.96
N LEU A 77 -1.46 -3.59 -16.05
CA LEU A 77 -0.25 -4.41 -16.15
C LEU A 77 0.87 -3.53 -16.70
N ARG A 78 2.05 -3.55 -16.08
CA ARG A 78 3.27 -2.90 -16.59
C ARG A 78 4.36 -3.94 -16.74
N VAL A 79 5.08 -3.89 -17.85
CA VAL A 79 6.23 -4.78 -18.11
C VAL A 79 7.39 -3.90 -18.56
N ALA A 80 8.54 -4.05 -17.90
CA ALA A 80 9.71 -3.22 -18.16
C ALA A 80 11.03 -3.98 -18.04
N PHE A 81 12.02 -3.60 -18.85
CA PHE A 81 13.42 -3.97 -18.60
C PHE A 81 14.09 -2.94 -17.68
N ILE A 82 14.56 -3.42 -16.55
CA ILE A 82 15.22 -2.66 -15.49
C ILE A 82 16.71 -3.00 -15.50
N ASP A 83 17.55 -2.00 -15.81
CA ASP A 83 19.00 -2.09 -15.69
C ASP A 83 19.41 -1.53 -14.32
N LEU A 84 20.02 -2.36 -13.48
CA LEU A 84 20.62 -1.98 -12.21
C LEU A 84 22.10 -1.64 -12.47
N LEU A 85 22.50 -0.44 -12.06
CA LEU A 85 23.83 0.10 -12.33
C LEU A 85 24.77 -0.03 -11.11
N GLY A 86 24.27 -0.52 -9.98
CA GLY A 86 24.98 -0.54 -8.71
C GLY A 86 25.40 0.86 -8.26
N ASP A 87 26.51 0.94 -7.53
CA ASP A 87 27.07 2.18 -7.00
C ASP A 87 28.02 2.90 -7.96
N GLN A 88 27.78 2.75 -9.27
CA GLN A 88 28.52 3.53 -10.26
C GLN A 88 28.13 5.00 -10.14
N HIS A 89 28.92 5.76 -9.38
CA HIS A 89 28.84 7.22 -9.25
C HIS A 89 29.10 7.89 -10.60
N VAL A 90 28.07 7.98 -11.44
CA VAL A 90 28.04 8.91 -12.56
C VAL A 90 27.18 10.09 -12.12
N GLU A 91 27.79 11.26 -12.00
CA GLU A 91 27.11 12.48 -11.56
C GLU A 91 25.78 12.68 -12.32
N GLY A 92 24.67 12.70 -11.58
CA GLY A 92 23.34 12.94 -12.12
C GLY A 92 22.55 11.74 -12.64
N HIS A 93 23.08 10.50 -12.57
CA HIS A 93 22.35 9.30 -13.01
C HIS A 93 21.72 8.52 -11.85
N THR A 94 20.48 8.07 -12.05
CA THR A 94 19.78 7.16 -11.14
C THR A 94 20.44 5.77 -11.15
N ARG A 95 20.55 5.11 -9.99
CA ARG A 95 21.08 3.72 -9.86
C ARG A 95 20.28 2.65 -10.62
N VAL A 96 19.14 3.06 -11.18
CA VAL A 96 18.22 2.27 -11.99
C VAL A 96 18.03 2.98 -13.33
N ARG A 97 18.10 2.24 -14.44
CA ARG A 97 17.71 2.72 -15.77
C ARG A 97 16.59 1.84 -16.33
N ARG A 98 15.47 2.47 -16.70
CA ARG A 98 14.36 1.83 -17.42
C ARG A 98 14.63 1.91 -18.92
N THR A 99 14.82 0.78 -19.58
CA THR A 99 15.25 0.77 -20.99
C THR A 99 14.12 0.51 -21.99
N LEU A 100 13.10 -0.25 -21.59
CA LEU A 100 11.90 -0.50 -22.37
C LEU A 100 10.76 -0.74 -21.40
N GLU A 101 9.63 -0.07 -21.59
CA GLU A 101 8.46 -0.23 -20.73
C GLU A 101 7.18 -0.13 -21.58
N LYS A 102 6.21 -1.00 -21.29
CA LYS A 102 4.85 -0.92 -21.81
C LYS A 102 3.84 -1.13 -20.69
N ALA A 103 2.67 -0.51 -20.84
CA ALA A 103 1.58 -0.58 -19.88
C ALA A 103 0.25 -0.83 -20.59
N TRP A 104 -0.58 -1.72 -20.03
CA TRP A 104 -1.89 -2.05 -20.57
C TRP A 104 -2.96 -1.91 -19.48
N PRO A 105 -4.10 -1.25 -19.76
CA PRO A 105 -5.22 -1.25 -18.84
C PRO A 105 -5.78 -2.67 -18.70
N ILE A 106 -6.08 -3.07 -17.47
CA ILE A 106 -6.77 -4.32 -17.19
C ILE A 106 -8.27 -4.06 -17.38
N GLU A 107 -8.84 -4.66 -18.42
CA GLU A 107 -10.26 -4.55 -18.71
C GLU A 107 -11.11 -5.34 -17.70
N GLU A 108 -12.37 -4.94 -17.55
CA GLU A 108 -13.25 -5.54 -16.55
C GLU A 108 -13.54 -7.02 -16.81
N HIS A 109 -13.58 -7.43 -18.07
CA HIS A 109 -13.73 -8.85 -18.44
C HIS A 109 -12.54 -9.67 -17.91
N LEU A 110 -11.31 -9.21 -18.11
CA LEU A 110 -10.10 -9.88 -17.58
C LEU A 110 -10.08 -10.03 -16.05
N ARG A 111 -10.76 -9.15 -15.31
CA ARG A 111 -10.90 -9.30 -13.85
C ARG A 111 -11.90 -10.38 -13.47
N LYS A 112 -12.94 -10.60 -14.28
CA LYS A 112 -14.09 -11.45 -13.97
C LYS A 112 -14.06 -12.82 -14.64
N ASP A 113 -13.32 -12.95 -15.73
CA ASP A 113 -13.21 -14.14 -16.56
C ASP A 113 -12.35 -15.22 -15.90
N HIS A 114 -12.18 -16.35 -16.59
CA HIS A 114 -11.38 -17.46 -16.10
C HIS A 114 -9.91 -17.06 -15.97
N SER A 115 -9.23 -17.59 -14.94
CA SER A 115 -7.81 -17.31 -14.68
C SER A 115 -6.92 -17.58 -15.91
N ILE A 116 -7.23 -18.62 -16.68
CA ILE A 116 -6.48 -18.98 -17.89
C ILE A 116 -6.45 -17.83 -18.90
N ASP A 117 -7.57 -17.13 -19.10
CA ASP A 117 -7.66 -16.03 -20.06
C ASP A 117 -6.82 -14.83 -19.59
N LEU A 118 -6.91 -14.48 -18.30
CA LEU A 118 -6.10 -13.43 -17.69
C LEU A 118 -4.59 -13.71 -17.85
N PHE A 119 -4.15 -14.91 -17.49
CA PHE A 119 -2.72 -15.24 -17.56
C PHE A 119 -2.22 -15.44 -18.99
N THR A 120 -3.08 -15.87 -19.91
CA THR A 120 -2.76 -15.86 -21.35
C THR A 120 -2.54 -14.43 -21.84
N TRP A 121 -3.40 -13.48 -21.47
CA TRP A 121 -3.23 -12.08 -21.80
C TRP A 121 -1.95 -11.49 -21.18
N ILE A 122 -1.64 -11.80 -19.91
CA ILE A 122 -0.37 -11.39 -19.28
C ILE A 122 0.83 -11.95 -20.08
N GLY A 123 0.77 -13.22 -20.48
CA GLY A 123 1.79 -13.88 -21.30
C GLY A 123 2.00 -13.17 -22.65
N ASP A 124 0.92 -12.85 -23.36
CA ASP A 124 0.95 -12.11 -24.62
C ASP A 124 1.61 -10.71 -24.44
N CYS A 125 1.26 -9.98 -23.38
CA CYS A 125 1.86 -8.67 -23.06
C CYS A 125 3.36 -8.76 -22.73
N ILE A 126 3.77 -9.76 -21.95
CA ILE A 126 5.19 -9.99 -21.65
C ILE A 126 5.96 -10.32 -22.93
N ALA A 127 5.40 -11.19 -23.77
CA ALA A 127 6.01 -11.58 -25.02
C ALA A 127 6.21 -10.38 -25.97
N GLU A 128 5.26 -9.44 -25.99
CA GLU A 128 5.38 -8.20 -26.76
C GLU A 128 6.61 -7.37 -26.34
N VAL A 129 6.87 -7.20 -25.03
CA VAL A 129 8.05 -6.43 -24.56
C VAL A 129 9.36 -7.17 -24.85
N VAL A 130 9.37 -8.49 -24.64
CA VAL A 130 10.56 -9.32 -24.89
C VAL A 130 10.90 -9.34 -26.37
N ALA A 131 9.90 -9.50 -27.26
CA ALA A 131 10.10 -9.50 -28.69
C ALA A 131 10.64 -8.16 -29.20
N ASP A 132 10.08 -7.03 -28.74
CA ASP A 132 10.56 -5.70 -29.10
C ASP A 132 12.02 -5.48 -28.67
N ARG A 133 12.42 -6.04 -27.53
CA ARG A 133 13.80 -5.98 -27.07
C ARG A 133 14.74 -6.78 -27.98
N LEU A 134 14.38 -8.04 -28.25
CA LEU A 134 15.20 -8.96 -29.05
C LEU A 134 15.20 -8.63 -30.55
N ALA A 135 14.31 -7.75 -31.01
CA ALA A 135 14.36 -7.19 -32.36
C ALA A 135 15.60 -6.29 -32.59
N ASN A 136 16.25 -5.84 -31.51
CA ASN A 136 17.50 -5.08 -31.62
C ASN A 136 18.67 -6.02 -31.97
N PRO A 137 19.36 -5.85 -33.13
CA PRO A 137 20.44 -6.73 -33.57
C PRO A 137 21.67 -6.76 -32.65
N SER A 138 21.79 -5.78 -31.74
CA SER A 138 22.89 -5.69 -30.77
C SER A 138 22.67 -6.50 -29.49
N GLU A 139 21.48 -7.09 -29.30
CA GLU A 139 21.21 -7.94 -28.14
C GLU A 139 21.72 -9.36 -28.38
N GLU A 140 22.38 -9.93 -27.38
CA GLU A 140 22.85 -11.31 -27.41
C GLU A 140 21.67 -12.29 -27.35
N ARG A 141 21.82 -13.44 -28.01
CA ARG A 141 20.86 -14.53 -27.85
C ARG A 141 21.02 -15.12 -26.46
N ILE A 142 19.98 -14.98 -25.64
CA ILE A 142 19.87 -15.56 -24.32
C ILE A 142 18.82 -16.68 -24.33
N ASP A 143 19.08 -17.78 -23.61
CA ASP A 143 18.14 -18.90 -23.51
C ASP A 143 17.04 -18.65 -22.45
N GLN A 144 17.36 -17.81 -21.46
CA GLN A 144 16.45 -17.46 -20.37
C GLN A 144 16.53 -15.97 -20.02
N ILE A 145 15.39 -15.40 -19.62
CA ILE A 145 15.27 -14.02 -19.12
C ILE A 145 14.94 -14.05 -17.64
N THR A 146 15.86 -13.55 -16.81
CA THR A 146 15.64 -13.39 -15.38
C THR A 146 14.54 -12.36 -15.13
N THR A 147 13.49 -12.78 -14.46
CA THR A 147 12.24 -12.03 -14.33
C THR A 147 11.81 -11.91 -12.87
N GLY A 148 11.54 -10.68 -12.43
CA GLY A 148 10.81 -10.41 -11.19
C GLY A 148 9.35 -10.11 -11.48
N ILE A 149 8.46 -10.54 -10.60
CA ILE A 149 7.03 -10.25 -10.70
C ILE A 149 6.48 -9.71 -9.38
N SER A 150 5.71 -8.64 -9.45
CA SER A 150 4.97 -8.08 -8.32
C SER A 150 3.47 -8.13 -8.58
N PHE A 151 2.72 -8.63 -7.61
CA PHE A 151 1.26 -8.67 -7.64
C PHE A 151 0.68 -7.77 -6.55
N CYS A 152 -0.25 -6.89 -6.92
CA CYS A 152 -1.08 -6.14 -5.98
C CYS A 152 -2.16 -7.01 -5.30
N LEU A 153 -1.91 -8.31 -5.10
CA LEU A 153 -2.82 -9.30 -4.52
C LEU A 153 -2.21 -9.90 -3.25
N PRO A 154 -3.02 -10.35 -2.29
CA PRO A 154 -2.52 -11.05 -1.11
C PRO A 154 -1.95 -12.40 -1.54
N ILE A 155 -0.70 -12.69 -1.17
CA ILE A 155 0.01 -13.90 -1.56
C ILE A 155 0.67 -14.57 -0.36
N LYS A 156 0.73 -15.89 -0.39
CA LYS A 156 1.56 -16.71 0.50
C LYS A 156 2.77 -17.23 -0.26
N GLN A 157 3.93 -17.21 0.37
CA GLN A 157 5.20 -17.56 -0.26
C GLN A 157 6.03 -18.48 0.63
N ASP A 158 6.37 -19.65 0.10
CA ASP A 158 7.31 -20.57 0.74
C ASP A 158 8.69 -20.52 0.06
N SER A 159 8.79 -19.97 -1.16
CA SER A 159 10.04 -19.67 -1.89
C SER A 159 10.00 -18.27 -2.53
N LEU A 160 11.14 -17.80 -3.00
CA LEU A 160 11.24 -16.50 -3.69
C LEU A 160 10.51 -16.52 -5.03
N ASP A 161 10.59 -17.62 -5.78
CA ASP A 161 10.12 -17.72 -7.16
C ASP A 161 8.67 -18.24 -7.29
N GLU A 162 7.99 -18.51 -6.17
CA GLU A 162 6.63 -19.02 -6.14
C GLU A 162 5.73 -18.21 -5.21
N ALA A 163 4.47 -18.04 -5.63
CA ALA A 163 3.45 -17.36 -4.86
C ALA A 163 2.09 -18.06 -5.05
N ILE A 164 1.42 -18.33 -3.94
CA ILE A 164 0.08 -18.90 -3.89
C ILE A 164 -0.91 -17.79 -3.53
N LEU A 165 -1.95 -17.61 -4.36
CA LEU A 165 -2.94 -16.57 -4.14
C LEU A 165 -3.78 -16.84 -2.89
N MET A 166 -3.89 -15.85 -2.02
CA MET A 166 -4.78 -15.86 -0.86
C MET A 166 -6.17 -15.30 -1.22
N PRO A 167 -7.21 -15.53 -0.39
CA PRO A 167 -8.51 -14.90 -0.59
C PRO A 167 -8.38 -13.38 -0.77
N THR A 168 -8.95 -12.84 -1.86
CA THR A 168 -8.83 -11.42 -2.20
C THR A 168 -10.19 -10.74 -2.26
N GLY A 169 -10.24 -9.48 -1.81
CA GLY A 169 -11.38 -8.57 -1.94
C GLY A 169 -11.25 -7.61 -3.13
N LYS A 170 -10.13 -7.69 -3.88
CA LYS A 170 -9.70 -6.67 -4.85
C LYS A 170 -10.33 -6.78 -6.25
N GLY A 171 -11.50 -7.43 -6.34
CA GLY A 171 -12.33 -7.45 -7.55
C GLY A 171 -11.97 -8.48 -8.62
N PHE A 172 -11.01 -9.38 -8.37
CA PHE A 172 -10.63 -10.47 -9.28
C PHE A 172 -11.34 -11.78 -8.97
N SER A 173 -11.87 -12.45 -9.99
CA SER A 173 -12.49 -13.78 -9.93
C SER A 173 -11.42 -14.89 -10.01
N LEU A 174 -10.46 -14.89 -9.09
CA LEU A 174 -9.40 -15.89 -9.02
C LEU A 174 -9.61 -16.84 -7.85
N ASN A 175 -9.35 -18.13 -8.04
CA ASN A 175 -9.42 -19.12 -6.98
C ASN A 175 -8.31 -18.87 -5.94
N SER A 176 -8.68 -18.84 -4.67
CA SER A 176 -7.72 -18.85 -3.56
C SER A 176 -7.06 -20.23 -3.52
N ASP A 177 -5.72 -20.28 -3.65
CA ASP A 177 -4.86 -21.45 -3.94
C ASP A 177 -4.19 -21.46 -5.32
N LEU A 178 -4.54 -20.51 -6.21
CA LEU A 178 -3.92 -20.43 -7.53
C LEU A 178 -2.40 -20.23 -7.39
N ASN A 179 -1.64 -21.16 -7.95
CA ASN A 179 -0.19 -21.02 -8.10
C ASN A 179 0.10 -20.01 -9.23
N LEU A 180 0.51 -18.81 -8.83
CA LEU A 180 0.71 -17.69 -9.74
C LEU A 180 1.91 -17.92 -10.68
N ARG A 181 2.94 -18.64 -10.21
CA ARG A 181 4.12 -18.98 -11.01
C ARG A 181 3.71 -19.87 -12.19
N GLN A 182 2.99 -20.95 -11.90
CA GLN A 182 2.54 -21.89 -12.92
C GLN A 182 1.56 -21.22 -13.89
N ALA A 183 0.62 -20.42 -13.39
CA ALA A 183 -0.34 -19.70 -14.23
C ALA A 183 0.36 -18.75 -15.21
N LEU A 184 1.33 -17.97 -14.73
CA LEU A 184 2.15 -17.07 -15.55
C LEU A 184 2.95 -17.83 -16.62
N LEU A 185 3.64 -18.89 -16.22
CA LEU A 185 4.46 -19.68 -17.15
C LEU A 185 3.59 -20.36 -18.22
N ASN A 186 2.42 -20.90 -17.86
CA ASN A 186 1.47 -21.47 -18.81
C ASN A 186 0.97 -20.43 -19.83
N GLY A 187 0.66 -19.22 -19.36
CA GLY A 187 0.25 -18.12 -20.24
C GLY A 187 1.34 -17.70 -21.23
N TYR A 188 2.60 -17.72 -20.80
CA TYR A 188 3.76 -17.37 -21.63
C TYR A 188 4.26 -18.51 -22.54
N GLU A 189 4.01 -19.77 -22.19
CA GLU A 189 4.59 -20.95 -22.84
C GLU A 189 4.41 -20.95 -24.37
N ARG A 190 3.24 -20.50 -24.84
CA ARG A 190 2.90 -20.38 -26.27
C ARG A 190 3.87 -19.52 -27.09
N HIS A 191 4.68 -18.67 -26.44
CA HIS A 191 5.70 -17.81 -27.05
C HIS A 191 7.12 -18.35 -26.92
N THR A 192 7.32 -19.54 -26.34
CA THR A 192 8.66 -20.14 -26.10
C THR A 192 8.99 -21.32 -27.01
N TYR A 193 8.01 -21.81 -27.78
CA TYR A 193 8.20 -22.93 -28.70
C TYR A 193 9.10 -22.52 -29.87
N SER A 194 10.27 -23.15 -29.99
CA SER A 194 11.18 -22.94 -31.13
C SER A 194 10.87 -23.91 -32.27
N THR A 195 10.58 -23.36 -33.45
CA THR A 195 10.35 -24.07 -34.71
C THR A 195 11.67 -24.58 -35.30
N HIS A 196 12.07 -25.78 -34.92
CA HIS A 196 12.85 -26.65 -35.80
C HIS A 196 11.96 -27.80 -36.28
N GLY A 197 10.98 -27.50 -37.17
CA GLY A 197 10.27 -28.55 -37.92
C GLY A 197 8.88 -28.24 -38.48
N ASP A 198 8.04 -27.41 -37.83
CA ASP A 198 6.58 -27.44 -38.08
C ASP A 198 5.95 -26.10 -38.52
N GLU A 199 6.64 -25.31 -39.35
CA GLU A 199 6.04 -24.09 -39.92
C GLU A 199 4.93 -24.38 -40.96
N MET A 200 4.85 -25.59 -41.52
CA MET A 200 3.93 -25.88 -42.62
C MET A 200 2.47 -26.17 -42.21
N ASN A 201 2.16 -26.35 -40.90
CA ASN A 201 0.82 -26.76 -40.46
C ASN A 201 0.17 -25.84 -39.39
N MET A 202 0.63 -24.60 -39.23
CA MET A 202 0.06 -23.70 -38.22
C MET A 202 -1.23 -23.00 -38.70
N PRO A 203 -2.37 -23.13 -37.97
CA PRO A 203 -3.61 -22.42 -38.28
C PRO A 203 -3.42 -20.90 -38.28
N ALA A 204 -4.12 -20.16 -39.16
CA ALA A 204 -3.97 -18.72 -39.33
C ALA A 204 -4.14 -17.88 -38.04
N LYS A 205 -4.81 -18.41 -37.00
CA LYS A 205 -4.97 -17.81 -35.67
C LYS A 205 -3.67 -17.78 -34.83
N ARG A 206 -2.63 -18.54 -35.18
CA ARG A 206 -1.33 -18.61 -34.47
C ARG A 206 -0.22 -17.71 -35.03
N ARG A 207 -0.51 -16.84 -36.02
CA ARG A 207 0.47 -15.96 -36.68
C ARG A 207 1.01 -14.79 -35.83
N ARG A 208 0.53 -14.62 -34.59
CA ARG A 208 1.05 -13.62 -33.62
C ARG A 208 1.94 -14.24 -32.51
N LEU A 209 2.34 -15.50 -32.66
CA LEU A 209 3.23 -16.15 -31.71
C LEU A 209 4.68 -15.78 -32.04
N PHE A 210 5.47 -15.60 -30.98
CA PHE A 210 6.89 -15.33 -31.06
C PHE A 210 7.68 -16.61 -30.71
N SER A 211 8.96 -16.67 -31.08
CA SER A 211 9.90 -17.71 -30.66
C SER A 211 10.92 -17.09 -29.70
N LEU A 212 10.55 -16.97 -28.42
CA LEU A 212 11.26 -16.21 -27.40
C LEU A 212 11.97 -17.11 -26.37
N PRO A 213 12.97 -16.57 -25.64
CA PRO A 213 13.61 -17.23 -24.51
C PRO A 213 12.62 -17.59 -23.40
N LYS A 214 12.96 -18.57 -22.56
CA LYS A 214 12.12 -18.93 -21.40
C LYS A 214 12.23 -17.85 -20.31
N LEU A 215 11.18 -17.69 -19.51
CA LEU A 215 11.27 -16.87 -18.30
C LEU A 215 11.91 -17.68 -17.16
N LYS A 216 12.91 -17.11 -16.52
CA LYS A 216 13.43 -17.56 -15.22
C LYS A 216 12.85 -16.65 -14.15
N VAL A 217 11.78 -17.09 -13.48
CA VAL A 217 11.21 -16.36 -12.36
C VAL A 217 12.22 -16.37 -11.21
N ALA A 218 12.81 -15.22 -10.91
CA ALA A 218 13.76 -15.06 -9.80
C ALA A 218 13.04 -14.69 -8.50
N VAL A 219 12.00 -13.86 -8.62
CA VAL A 219 11.21 -13.42 -7.48
C VAL A 219 9.75 -13.18 -7.89
N MET A 220 8.83 -13.58 -7.04
CA MET A 220 7.43 -13.16 -7.02
C MET A 220 7.19 -12.46 -5.69
N ILE A 221 6.50 -11.31 -5.63
CA ILE A 221 6.32 -10.56 -4.38
C ILE A 221 5.02 -9.75 -4.38
N ASN A 222 4.62 -9.26 -3.21
CA ASN A 222 3.61 -8.23 -3.07
C ASN A 222 4.16 -6.83 -3.46
N ASP A 223 3.29 -5.94 -3.90
CA ASP A 223 3.61 -4.57 -4.31
C ASP A 223 4.18 -3.69 -3.19
N THR A 224 3.79 -3.91 -1.93
CA THR A 224 4.39 -3.22 -0.79
C THR A 224 5.85 -3.61 -0.59
N THR A 225 6.21 -4.88 -0.85
CA THR A 225 7.60 -5.37 -0.77
C THR A 225 8.46 -4.77 -1.89
N ALA A 226 7.93 -4.69 -3.11
CA ALA A 226 8.61 -3.96 -4.19
C ALA A 226 8.82 -2.49 -3.82
N THR A 227 7.80 -1.84 -3.29
CA THR A 227 7.85 -0.42 -2.90
C THR A 227 8.93 -0.16 -1.84
N LEU A 228 9.00 -1.01 -0.82
CA LEU A 228 10.05 -1.00 0.21
C LEU A 228 11.44 -1.13 -0.43
N ALA A 229 11.64 -2.15 -1.26
CA ALA A 229 12.93 -2.45 -1.88
C ALA A 229 13.39 -1.35 -2.85
N SER A 230 12.47 -0.76 -3.62
CA SER A 230 12.77 0.34 -4.53
C SER A 230 13.40 1.53 -3.81
N LEU A 231 12.84 1.90 -2.66
CA LEU A 231 13.39 3.00 -1.88
C LEU A 231 14.67 2.57 -1.17
N ALA A 232 14.72 1.36 -0.61
CA ALA A 232 15.90 0.82 0.08
C ALA A 232 17.14 0.74 -0.83
N TYR A 233 16.97 0.46 -2.13
CA TYR A 233 18.05 0.47 -3.12
C TYR A 233 18.54 1.88 -3.48
N SER A 234 17.65 2.87 -3.40
CA SER A 234 17.91 4.27 -3.78
C SER A 234 18.49 5.11 -2.64
N ILE A 235 18.12 4.79 -1.39
CA ILE A 235 18.46 5.54 -0.16
C ILE A 235 19.88 5.40 0.40
N PRO A 236 20.76 4.44 0.01
CA PRO A 236 22.15 4.44 0.49
C PRO A 236 22.94 5.70 0.10
N SER A 237 22.31 6.66 -0.59
CA SER A 237 22.73 8.03 -0.83
C SER A 237 22.49 9.03 0.32
N LEU A 238 21.80 8.66 1.43
CA LEU A 238 21.49 9.54 2.55
C LEU A 238 22.09 9.04 3.88
N PRO A 239 22.97 9.81 4.56
CA PRO A 239 23.48 9.44 5.88
C PRO A 239 22.35 9.43 6.92
N ASN A 240 22.35 8.43 7.81
CA ASN A 240 21.41 8.25 8.92
C ASN A 240 19.92 8.05 8.55
N THR A 241 19.63 7.59 7.33
CA THR A 241 18.27 7.21 6.93
C THR A 241 18.15 5.71 6.75
N ARG A 242 17.08 5.10 7.29
CA ARG A 242 16.76 3.68 7.10
C ARG A 242 15.34 3.50 6.64
N VAL A 243 15.15 2.67 5.62
CA VAL A 243 13.81 2.32 5.11
C VAL A 243 13.22 1.23 5.98
N VAL A 244 12.09 1.51 6.62
CA VAL A 244 11.49 0.64 7.63
C VAL A 244 10.14 0.07 7.24
N MET A 245 9.50 0.61 6.19
CA MET A 245 8.17 0.20 5.77
C MET A 245 7.93 0.51 4.29
N GLY A 246 7.33 -0.43 3.57
CA GLY A 246 6.68 -0.19 2.29
C GLY A 246 5.19 -0.04 2.52
N LEU A 247 4.60 1.06 2.07
CA LEU A 247 3.21 1.43 2.27
C LEU A 247 2.53 1.67 0.92
N ILE A 248 1.43 0.98 0.67
CA ILE A 248 0.56 1.27 -0.46
C ILE A 248 -0.71 1.94 0.05
N VAL A 249 -1.05 3.12 -0.49
CA VAL A 249 -2.36 3.76 -0.31
C VAL A 249 -2.87 4.18 -1.69
N GLY A 250 -3.56 3.26 -2.34
CA GLY A 250 -4.12 3.42 -3.68
C GLY A 250 -5.57 3.00 -3.69
N ALA A 251 -5.98 2.19 -4.68
CA ALA A 251 -7.32 1.59 -4.68
C ALA A 251 -7.54 0.68 -3.46
N GLY A 252 -6.49 -0.01 -2.99
CA GLY A 252 -6.44 -0.68 -1.68
C GLY A 252 -5.35 -0.10 -0.78
N CYS A 253 -5.14 -0.71 0.39
CA CYS A 253 -4.10 -0.34 1.34
C CYS A 253 -3.42 -1.56 1.96
N ASN A 254 -2.09 -1.58 1.99
CA ASN A 254 -1.31 -2.66 2.58
C ASN A 254 0.09 -2.15 3.00
N THR A 255 0.82 -2.96 3.79
CA THR A 255 2.21 -2.70 4.15
C THR A 255 3.13 -3.92 4.12
N THR A 256 4.42 -3.67 3.90
CA THR A 256 5.52 -4.60 4.20
C THR A 256 6.48 -3.95 5.18
N VAL A 257 6.95 -4.71 6.18
CA VAL A 257 8.00 -4.29 7.12
C VAL A 257 9.04 -5.40 7.34
N PRO A 258 10.31 -5.07 7.60
CA PRO A 258 11.24 -6.02 8.20
C PRO A 258 10.80 -6.38 9.63
N MET A 259 10.80 -7.66 9.97
CA MET A 259 10.56 -8.13 11.34
C MET A 259 11.59 -9.18 11.75
N LYS A 260 11.97 -9.15 13.03
CA LYS A 260 12.83 -10.19 13.61
C LYS A 260 12.08 -11.51 13.63
N LEU A 261 12.78 -12.60 13.34
CA LEU A 261 12.18 -13.94 13.39
C LEU A 261 11.71 -14.30 14.81
N ALA A 262 12.37 -13.78 15.85
CA ALA A 262 11.98 -13.97 17.25
C ALA A 262 10.62 -13.34 17.61
N ASP A 263 10.13 -12.37 16.83
CA ASP A 263 8.84 -11.71 17.05
C ASP A 263 7.69 -12.40 16.27
N LEU A 264 7.98 -13.50 15.57
CA LEU A 264 7.04 -14.24 14.74
C LEU A 264 6.77 -15.63 15.32
N HIS A 265 5.61 -16.20 14.98
CA HIS A 265 5.30 -17.58 15.32
C HIS A 265 6.26 -18.57 14.64
N GLU A 266 6.59 -19.68 15.30
CA GLU A 266 7.47 -20.72 14.77
C GLU A 266 7.02 -21.26 13.40
N SER A 267 5.70 -21.40 13.20
CA SER A 267 5.14 -21.85 11.91
C SER A 267 5.44 -20.92 10.73
N LYS A 268 5.75 -19.63 11.00
CA LYS A 268 6.12 -18.64 9.98
C LYS A 268 7.62 -18.60 9.73
N THR A 269 8.44 -18.98 10.71
CA THR A 269 9.89 -18.90 10.63
C THR A 269 10.53 -20.19 10.15
N LYS A 270 9.88 -21.34 10.36
CA LYS A 270 10.42 -22.68 10.04
C LYS A 270 10.99 -22.78 8.62
N ILE A 271 10.18 -22.42 7.61
CA ILE A 271 10.59 -22.53 6.19
C ILE A 271 11.75 -21.56 5.87
N ILE A 272 11.77 -20.37 6.49
CA ILE A 272 12.85 -19.41 6.33
C ILE A 272 14.14 -19.97 6.91
N LEU A 273 14.11 -20.47 8.16
CA LEU A 273 15.28 -21.00 8.86
C LEU A 273 15.82 -22.29 8.22
N GLU A 274 14.95 -23.11 7.62
CA GLU A 274 15.37 -24.27 6.83
C GLU A 274 16.21 -23.87 5.60
N LYS A 275 15.91 -22.72 4.98
CA LYS A 275 16.62 -22.21 3.79
C LYS A 275 17.78 -21.27 4.13
N HIS A 276 17.64 -20.52 5.21
CA HIS A 276 18.56 -19.48 5.68
C HIS A 276 18.75 -19.61 7.21
N PRO A 277 19.58 -20.56 7.68
CA PRO A 277 19.75 -20.84 9.11
C PRO A 277 20.24 -19.65 9.94
N ASP A 278 20.98 -18.73 9.32
CA ASP A 278 21.56 -17.56 9.98
C ASP A 278 20.63 -16.32 9.95
N ALA A 279 19.47 -16.42 9.29
CA ALA A 279 18.54 -15.30 9.17
C ALA A 279 18.07 -14.81 10.54
N GLN A 280 18.17 -13.49 10.77
CA GLN A 280 17.69 -12.84 12.00
C GLN A 280 16.35 -12.13 11.78
N GLU A 281 16.07 -11.76 10.55
CA GLU A 281 14.87 -11.04 10.14
C GLU A 281 14.37 -11.52 8.78
N THR A 282 13.14 -11.16 8.47
CA THR A 282 12.52 -11.35 7.16
C THR A 282 11.58 -10.20 6.85
N LEU A 283 11.29 -9.97 5.57
CA LEU A 283 10.26 -9.03 5.17
C LEU A 283 8.88 -9.69 5.32
N ILE A 284 7.95 -8.95 5.92
CA ILE A 284 6.60 -9.40 6.24
C ILE A 284 5.58 -8.57 5.49
N SER A 285 4.73 -9.21 4.67
CA SER A 285 3.49 -8.58 4.17
C SER A 285 2.44 -8.65 5.26
N THR A 286 1.90 -7.51 5.68
CA THR A 286 1.05 -7.47 6.89
C THR A 286 -0.38 -7.91 6.63
N GLU A 287 -0.93 -7.61 5.45
CA GLU A 287 -2.36 -7.69 5.14
C GLU A 287 -3.23 -7.04 6.24
N TRP A 288 -2.75 -5.92 6.79
CA TRP A 288 -3.29 -5.26 7.99
C TRP A 288 -4.73 -4.71 7.87
N THR A 289 -5.34 -4.77 6.69
CA THR A 289 -6.71 -4.28 6.46
C THR A 289 -7.79 -5.35 6.63
N LEU A 290 -7.40 -6.62 6.76
CA LEU A 290 -8.30 -7.74 6.98
C LEU A 290 -9.05 -7.62 8.32
N SER A 291 -10.21 -8.25 8.40
CA SER A 291 -11.19 -8.02 9.47
C SER A 291 -10.73 -8.36 10.88
N THR A 292 -9.83 -9.32 11.07
CA THR A 292 -9.31 -9.64 12.41
C THR A 292 -8.40 -8.55 12.98
N ALA A 293 -7.92 -7.62 12.15
CA ALA A 293 -7.23 -6.41 12.60
C ALA A 293 -8.19 -5.24 12.92
N ALA A 294 -9.49 -5.39 12.67
CA ALA A 294 -10.45 -4.28 12.70
C ALA A 294 -11.10 -4.02 14.08
N ALA A 295 -10.91 -4.90 15.07
CA ALA A 295 -11.60 -4.81 16.37
C ALA A 295 -11.42 -3.46 17.08
N SER A 296 -10.19 -2.90 17.04
CA SER A 296 -9.86 -1.61 17.66
C SER A 296 -10.67 -0.44 17.08
N PHE A 297 -11.10 -0.52 15.82
CA PHE A 297 -11.91 0.53 15.20
C PHE A 297 -13.35 0.54 15.72
N ASP A 298 -13.88 -0.62 16.10
CA ASP A 298 -15.20 -0.76 16.71
C ASP A 298 -15.23 -0.35 18.17
N GLU A 299 -14.25 -0.83 18.94
CA GLU A 299 -14.12 -0.53 20.37
C GLU A 299 -14.00 0.99 20.63
N LEU A 300 -13.39 1.71 19.68
CA LEU A 300 -13.22 3.17 19.74
C LEU A 300 -14.33 3.95 19.05
N GLY A 301 -15.36 3.28 18.50
CA GLY A 301 -16.48 3.95 17.83
C GLY A 301 -16.09 4.74 16.58
N ILE A 302 -15.03 4.33 15.88
CA ILE A 302 -14.51 5.02 14.69
C ILE A 302 -15.37 4.72 13.45
N ARG A 303 -15.92 3.51 13.35
CA ARG A 303 -16.80 3.15 12.24
C ARG A 303 -18.14 3.87 12.37
N THR A 304 -18.46 4.69 11.37
CA THR A 304 -19.71 5.44 11.29
C THR A 304 -20.83 4.56 10.71
N LYS A 305 -22.07 5.05 10.81
CA LYS A 305 -23.22 4.40 10.14
C LYS A 305 -23.04 4.25 8.62
N TRP A 306 -22.29 5.16 7.97
CA TRP A 306 -22.04 5.11 6.52
C TRP A 306 -21.00 4.06 6.17
N ASP A 307 -19.98 3.86 7.02
CA ASP A 307 -19.01 2.77 6.85
C ASP A 307 -19.71 1.41 6.97
N LEU A 308 -20.61 1.27 7.96
CA LEU A 308 -21.41 0.05 8.13
C LEU A 308 -22.36 -0.20 6.96
N GLN A 309 -22.91 0.86 6.34
CA GLN A 309 -23.71 0.73 5.13
C GLN A 309 -22.86 0.26 3.94
N LEU A 310 -21.69 0.86 3.75
CA LEU A 310 -20.75 0.47 2.70
C LEU A 310 -20.34 -0.99 2.84
N ASP A 311 -19.91 -1.38 4.04
CA ASP A 311 -19.48 -2.74 4.38
C ASP A 311 -20.55 -3.79 4.04
N ARG A 312 -21.80 -3.53 4.44
CA ARG A 312 -22.96 -4.43 4.15
C ARG A 312 -23.25 -4.59 2.65
N ASN A 313 -22.94 -3.57 1.85
CA ASN A 313 -23.21 -3.55 0.42
C ASN A 313 -21.99 -3.99 -0.42
N CYS A 314 -20.84 -4.23 0.20
CA CYS A 314 -19.69 -4.82 -0.48
C CYS A 314 -19.97 -6.29 -0.86
N LYS A 315 -19.23 -6.80 -1.86
CA LYS A 315 -19.34 -8.20 -2.31
C LYS A 315 -19.07 -9.22 -1.21
N ARG A 316 -18.22 -8.87 -0.24
CA ARG A 316 -17.84 -9.69 0.90
C ARG A 316 -17.92 -8.85 2.18
N PRO A 317 -19.11 -8.68 2.76
CA PRO A 317 -19.27 -7.92 3.99
C PRO A 317 -18.37 -8.45 5.10
N GLY A 318 -17.73 -7.53 5.81
CA GLY A 318 -16.80 -7.80 6.91
C GLY A 318 -15.45 -8.35 6.48
N PHE A 319 -15.07 -8.29 5.19
CA PHE A 319 -13.79 -8.85 4.74
C PHE A 319 -12.59 -7.92 5.03
N GLN A 320 -12.68 -6.64 4.65
CA GLN A 320 -11.61 -5.64 4.90
C GLN A 320 -12.15 -4.30 5.42
N PRO A 321 -12.70 -4.24 6.66
CA PRO A 321 -13.35 -3.05 7.20
C PRO A 321 -12.46 -1.81 7.20
N MET A 322 -11.15 -1.97 7.46
CA MET A 322 -10.20 -0.85 7.42
C MET A 322 -10.00 -0.35 5.99
N GLU A 323 -9.89 -1.25 4.99
CA GLU A 323 -9.75 -0.85 3.59
C GLU A 323 -10.98 -0.08 3.09
N TYR A 324 -12.19 -0.41 3.55
CA TYR A 324 -13.41 0.32 3.19
C TYR A 324 -13.42 1.78 3.67
N MET A 325 -12.67 2.09 4.75
CA MET A 325 -12.57 3.44 5.30
C MET A 325 -11.44 4.27 4.66
N ILE A 326 -10.42 3.63 4.08
CA ILE A 326 -9.18 4.32 3.64
C ILE A 326 -8.81 4.11 2.17
N GLY A 327 -9.31 3.04 1.55
CA GLY A 327 -8.97 2.64 0.18
C GLY A 327 -9.65 3.52 -0.86
N GLY A 328 -8.91 3.86 -1.91
CA GLY A 328 -9.40 4.63 -3.05
C GLY A 328 -10.47 3.90 -3.86
N GLY A 329 -10.57 2.57 -3.77
CA GLY A 329 -11.65 1.79 -4.38
C GLY A 329 -13.02 2.02 -3.72
N TYR A 330 -13.02 2.56 -2.50
CA TYR A 330 -14.19 2.69 -1.63
C TYR A 330 -14.51 4.13 -1.25
N THR A 331 -13.50 5.01 -1.24
CA THR A 331 -13.63 6.44 -0.92
C THR A 331 -14.75 7.14 -1.70
N GLY A 332 -14.81 6.94 -3.02
CA GLY A 332 -15.84 7.54 -3.86
C GLY A 332 -17.26 7.12 -3.47
N GLU A 333 -17.45 5.84 -3.19
CA GLU A 333 -18.74 5.29 -2.75
C GLU A 333 -19.11 5.75 -1.34
N LEU A 334 -18.15 5.82 -0.41
CA LEU A 334 -18.39 6.34 0.92
C LEU A 334 -18.85 7.80 0.87
N VAL A 335 -18.18 8.64 0.07
CA VAL A 335 -18.61 10.04 -0.13
C VAL A 335 -19.99 10.09 -0.78
N ARG A 336 -20.29 9.23 -1.75
CA ARG A 336 -21.63 9.16 -2.37
C ARG A 336 -22.71 8.82 -1.35
N ILE A 337 -22.47 7.82 -0.49
CA ILE A 337 -23.39 7.41 0.59
C ILE A 337 -23.67 8.58 1.54
N VAL A 338 -22.62 9.30 1.97
CA VAL A 338 -22.75 10.45 2.87
C VAL A 338 -23.47 11.62 2.20
N CYS A 339 -23.14 11.92 0.94
CA CYS A 339 -23.84 12.93 0.13
C CYS A 339 -25.32 12.59 -0.04
N TYR A 340 -25.64 11.32 -0.31
CA TYR A 340 -27.03 10.88 -0.44
C TYR A 340 -27.80 11.09 0.86
N ASP A 341 -27.24 10.70 2.01
CA ASP A 341 -27.87 10.94 3.32
C ASP A 341 -28.02 12.44 3.62
N TRP A 342 -27.02 13.26 3.29
CA TRP A 342 -27.11 14.71 3.47
C TRP A 342 -28.19 15.35 2.60
N PHE A 343 -28.13 15.17 1.27
CA PHE A 343 -29.04 15.84 0.35
C PHE A 343 -30.46 15.27 0.42
N HIS A 344 -30.61 13.94 0.43
CA HIS A 344 -31.91 13.30 0.48
C HIS A 344 -32.48 13.21 1.90
N GLY A 345 -31.70 12.64 2.83
CA GLY A 345 -32.15 12.34 4.18
C GLY A 345 -32.30 13.58 5.06
N VAL A 346 -31.32 14.48 5.03
CA VAL A 346 -31.27 15.65 5.93
C VAL A 346 -31.90 16.89 5.30
N LEU A 347 -31.56 17.21 4.04
CA LEU A 347 -32.10 18.39 3.35
C LEU A 347 -33.47 18.13 2.68
N GLY A 348 -33.91 16.87 2.61
CA GLY A 348 -35.23 16.51 2.09
C GLY A 348 -35.37 16.64 0.57
N ILE A 349 -34.26 16.68 -0.18
CA ILE A 349 -34.30 16.70 -1.64
C ILE A 349 -34.79 15.35 -2.14
N GLN A 350 -35.86 15.33 -2.94
CA GLN A 350 -36.43 14.08 -3.45
C GLN A 350 -35.41 13.28 -4.26
N ARG A 351 -35.41 11.94 -4.09
CA ARG A 351 -34.48 11.03 -4.78
C ARG A 351 -34.51 11.22 -6.31
N SER A 352 -35.69 11.42 -6.89
CA SER A 352 -35.87 11.65 -8.34
C SER A 352 -35.24 12.95 -8.85
N LYS A 353 -34.99 13.92 -7.95
CA LYS A 353 -34.40 15.22 -8.29
C LYS A 353 -32.87 15.23 -8.25
N LEU A 354 -32.25 14.25 -7.57
CA LEU A 354 -30.81 14.19 -7.42
C LEU A 354 -30.12 13.70 -8.70
N PRO A 355 -28.85 14.10 -8.92
CA PRO A 355 -27.99 13.47 -9.94
C PRO A 355 -27.93 11.95 -9.78
N LEU A 356 -28.09 11.20 -10.88
CA LEU A 356 -28.04 9.73 -10.87
C LEU A 356 -26.76 9.20 -10.22
N LYS A 357 -25.64 9.89 -10.44
CA LYS A 357 -24.34 9.57 -9.84
C LYS A 357 -24.24 9.76 -8.32
N LEU A 358 -25.22 10.42 -7.69
CA LEU A 358 -25.34 10.43 -6.21
C LEU A 358 -26.25 9.32 -5.70
N VAL A 359 -26.99 8.67 -6.60
CA VAL A 359 -28.02 7.69 -6.29
C VAL A 359 -27.57 6.26 -6.57
N GLU A 360 -26.83 6.05 -7.66
CA GLU A 360 -26.32 4.76 -8.11
C GLU A 360 -25.01 4.39 -7.40
N GLU A 361 -24.91 3.17 -6.89
CA GLU A 361 -23.73 2.68 -6.20
C GLU A 361 -22.48 2.69 -7.11
N TYR A 362 -21.33 3.07 -6.54
CA TYR A 362 -20.02 3.14 -7.20
C TYR A 362 -19.92 4.06 -8.42
N SER A 363 -20.89 4.96 -8.61
CA SER A 363 -20.93 5.91 -9.74
C SER A 363 -20.10 7.19 -9.53
N LEU A 364 -19.66 7.44 -8.30
CA LEU A 364 -18.75 8.53 -7.93
C LEU A 364 -17.37 7.95 -7.65
N SER A 365 -16.37 8.30 -8.46
CA SER A 365 -15.00 7.78 -8.31
C SER A 365 -14.11 8.68 -7.45
N THR A 366 -13.09 8.08 -6.83
CA THR A 366 -12.07 8.81 -6.07
C THR A 366 -11.28 9.78 -6.96
N ASP A 367 -11.02 9.41 -8.22
CA ASP A 367 -10.36 10.29 -9.20
C ASP A 367 -11.20 11.54 -9.46
N TYR A 368 -12.52 11.39 -9.59
CA TYR A 368 -13.42 12.53 -9.76
C TYR A 368 -13.40 13.45 -8.53
N LEU A 369 -13.40 12.87 -7.33
CA LEU A 369 -13.29 13.64 -6.08
C LEU A 369 -11.97 14.42 -6.01
N SER A 370 -10.85 13.79 -6.38
CA SER A 370 -9.53 14.40 -6.39
C SER A 370 -9.43 15.53 -7.43
N LEU A 371 -9.73 15.22 -8.69
CA LEU A 371 -9.46 16.09 -9.85
C LEU A 371 -10.50 17.20 -10.02
N VAL A 372 -11.75 16.98 -9.60
CA VAL A 372 -12.84 17.94 -9.79
C VAL A 372 -13.24 18.60 -8.47
N VAL A 373 -13.51 17.83 -7.42
CA VAL A 373 -14.07 18.37 -6.16
C VAL A 373 -13.01 19.04 -5.30
N ALA A 374 -11.93 18.32 -4.97
CA ALA A 374 -10.89 18.80 -4.08
C ALA A 374 -9.99 19.86 -4.73
N SER A 375 -9.75 19.75 -6.04
CA SER A 375 -8.89 20.67 -6.79
C SER A 375 -9.57 22.01 -7.18
N SER A 376 -10.88 22.16 -6.92
CA SER A 376 -11.59 23.39 -7.29
C SER A 376 -11.23 24.58 -6.39
N LEU A 377 -10.97 25.73 -7.03
CA LEU A 377 -10.52 26.96 -6.38
C LEU A 377 -11.65 27.75 -5.69
N SER A 378 -12.91 27.56 -6.09
CA SER A 378 -14.06 28.25 -5.49
C SER A 378 -15.34 27.41 -5.58
N ASP A 379 -16.31 27.74 -4.72
CA ASP A 379 -17.60 27.05 -4.70
C ASP A 379 -18.40 27.29 -5.98
N GLU A 380 -18.30 28.47 -6.59
CA GLU A 380 -18.99 28.83 -7.84
C GLU A 380 -18.44 28.04 -9.03
N ARG A 381 -17.10 27.93 -9.12
CA ARG A 381 -16.46 27.11 -10.15
C ARG A 381 -16.81 25.64 -9.99
N LEU A 382 -16.80 25.16 -8.75
CA LEU A 382 -17.19 23.79 -8.46
C LEU A 382 -18.65 23.56 -8.84
N ALA A 383 -19.58 24.44 -8.46
CA ALA A 383 -20.99 24.34 -8.83
C ALA A 383 -21.20 24.31 -10.36
N SER A 384 -20.44 25.11 -11.11
CA SER A 384 -20.46 25.10 -12.58
C SER A 384 -19.99 23.75 -13.16
N GLU A 385 -18.89 23.20 -12.66
CA GLU A 385 -18.37 21.91 -13.13
C GLU A 385 -19.25 20.73 -12.71
N LEU A 386 -19.79 20.74 -11.49
CA LEU A 386 -20.77 19.76 -11.02
C LEU A 386 -22.03 19.80 -11.88
N SER A 387 -22.51 21.00 -12.26
CA SER A 387 -23.64 21.16 -13.19
C SER A 387 -23.40 20.57 -14.57
N LYS A 388 -22.13 20.45 -15.00
CA LYS A 388 -21.79 19.81 -16.28
C LYS A 388 -21.65 18.29 -16.15
N THR A 389 -21.08 17.81 -15.05
CA THR A 389 -20.56 16.42 -14.93
C THR A 389 -21.38 15.51 -14.01
N LEU A 390 -22.19 16.10 -13.12
CA LEU A 390 -23.13 15.48 -12.19
C LEU A 390 -24.54 16.06 -12.41
N GLN A 391 -25.04 15.92 -13.64
CA GLN A 391 -26.36 16.43 -14.01
C GLN A 391 -27.49 15.63 -13.36
N PRO A 392 -28.51 16.31 -12.81
CA PRO A 392 -29.81 15.71 -12.49
C PRO A 392 -30.50 15.13 -13.71
N SER A 393 -31.56 14.34 -13.48
CA SER A 393 -32.50 13.99 -14.55
C SER A 393 -32.99 15.26 -15.26
N PRO A 394 -33.20 15.26 -16.59
CA PRO A 394 -33.77 16.39 -17.32
C PRO A 394 -35.13 16.87 -16.79
N GLU A 395 -35.84 16.01 -16.06
CA GLU A 395 -37.13 16.29 -15.44
C GLU A 395 -37.01 16.98 -14.06
N SER A 396 -35.78 17.13 -13.54
CA SER A 396 -35.50 17.74 -12.24
C SER A 396 -35.30 19.25 -12.37
N ASP A 397 -35.89 20.01 -11.45
CA ASP A 397 -35.67 21.45 -11.25
C ASP A 397 -34.48 21.76 -10.32
N TRP A 398 -33.84 20.72 -9.76
CA TRP A 398 -32.71 20.87 -8.87
C TRP A 398 -31.44 21.26 -9.64
N THR A 399 -30.63 22.14 -9.06
CA THR A 399 -29.36 22.58 -9.66
C THR A 399 -28.27 22.66 -8.59
N TRP A 400 -27.02 22.53 -9.02
CA TRP A 400 -25.87 22.74 -8.14
C TRP A 400 -25.70 24.23 -7.85
N SER A 401 -25.99 24.63 -6.61
CA SER A 401 -25.64 25.96 -6.11
C SER A 401 -24.23 25.95 -5.52
N PRO A 402 -23.60 27.13 -5.32
CA PRO A 402 -22.33 27.23 -4.58
C PRO A 402 -22.41 26.60 -3.18
N GLU A 403 -23.56 26.68 -2.51
CA GLU A 403 -23.75 26.02 -1.20
C GLU A 403 -23.70 24.48 -1.31
N TYR A 404 -24.39 23.88 -2.27
CA TYR A 404 -24.35 22.42 -2.45
C TYR A 404 -22.97 21.93 -2.93
N ALA A 405 -22.29 22.73 -3.76
CA ALA A 405 -20.91 22.49 -4.14
C ALA A 405 -19.96 22.51 -2.93
N ARG A 406 -20.16 23.46 -2.01
CA ARG A 406 -19.43 23.51 -0.74
C ARG A 406 -19.69 22.27 0.11
N ASP A 407 -20.95 21.81 0.17
CA ASP A 407 -21.34 20.66 0.98
C ASP A 407 -20.66 19.37 0.51
N ILE A 408 -20.69 19.06 -0.79
CA ILE A 408 -19.99 17.87 -1.33
C ILE A 408 -18.47 17.96 -1.11
N ARG A 409 -17.88 19.16 -1.24
CA ARG A 409 -16.45 19.38 -0.97
C ARG A 409 -16.12 19.15 0.50
N ALA A 410 -16.96 19.63 1.42
CA ALA A 410 -16.77 19.44 2.85
C ALA A 410 -16.94 17.97 3.28
N ILE A 411 -17.92 17.26 2.71
CA ILE A 411 -18.11 15.82 2.90
C ILE A 411 -16.87 15.06 2.43
N SER A 412 -16.43 15.32 1.19
CA SER A 412 -15.25 14.68 0.61
C SER A 412 -14.00 14.92 1.48
N SER A 413 -13.79 16.17 1.91
CA SER A 413 -12.68 16.53 2.80
C SER A 413 -12.74 15.82 4.15
N ALA A 414 -13.93 15.66 4.75
CA ALA A 414 -14.07 14.98 6.05
C ALA A 414 -13.77 13.48 5.94
N VAL A 415 -14.22 12.83 4.87
CA VAL A 415 -13.90 11.41 4.61
C VAL A 415 -12.40 11.23 4.42
N GLN A 416 -11.75 12.09 3.64
CA GLN A 416 -10.32 12.00 3.34
C GLN A 416 -9.42 12.34 4.53
N ASP A 417 -9.75 13.37 5.30
CA ASP A 417 -8.99 13.73 6.51
C ASP A 417 -9.04 12.58 7.53
N ARG A 418 -10.22 11.98 7.73
CA ARG A 418 -10.36 10.78 8.56
C ARG A 418 -9.50 9.65 8.01
N ALA A 419 -9.61 9.32 6.71
CA ALA A 419 -8.82 8.25 6.10
C ALA A 419 -7.31 8.45 6.34
N ALA A 420 -6.80 9.66 6.12
CA ALA A 420 -5.40 10.01 6.36
C ALA A 420 -4.98 9.82 7.83
N SER A 421 -5.85 10.22 8.78
CA SER A 421 -5.60 10.05 10.21
C SER A 421 -5.54 8.57 10.65
N LEU A 422 -6.37 7.70 10.03
CA LEU A 422 -6.38 6.26 10.30
C LEU A 422 -5.16 5.57 9.71
N VAL A 423 -4.74 5.96 8.49
CA VAL A 423 -3.47 5.49 7.91
C VAL A 423 -2.29 5.87 8.80
N ALA A 424 -2.22 7.12 9.26
CA ALA A 424 -1.16 7.57 10.17
C ALA A 424 -1.15 6.76 11.48
N SER A 425 -2.32 6.51 12.07
CA SER A 425 -2.44 5.73 13.31
C SER A 425 -1.97 4.28 13.13
N ALA A 426 -2.29 3.67 11.99
CA ALA A 426 -1.86 2.32 11.64
C ALA A 426 -0.36 2.23 11.35
N VAL A 427 0.21 3.21 10.64
CA VAL A 427 1.66 3.32 10.41
C VAL A 427 2.40 3.41 11.75
N VAL A 428 2.00 4.31 12.63
CA VAL A 428 2.62 4.48 13.95
C VAL A 428 2.47 3.22 14.81
N GLY A 429 1.28 2.59 14.81
CA GLY A 429 1.06 1.33 15.52
C GLY A 429 1.93 0.18 15.00
N LEU A 430 2.14 0.10 13.69
CA LEU A 430 3.00 -0.92 13.06
C LEU A 430 4.48 -0.66 13.35
N LEU A 431 4.95 0.60 13.30
CA LEU A 431 6.31 0.94 13.71
C LEU A 431 6.55 0.63 15.20
N ALA A 432 5.55 0.82 16.05
CA ALA A 432 5.64 0.43 17.46
C ALA A 432 5.63 -1.10 17.64
N CYS A 433 4.90 -1.83 16.77
CA CYS A 433 4.92 -3.29 16.73
C CYS A 433 6.33 -3.84 16.47
N THR A 434 7.04 -3.25 15.51
CA THR A 434 8.41 -3.63 15.13
C THR A 434 9.51 -3.00 16.01
N ASN A 435 9.12 -2.32 17.09
CA ASN A 435 10.01 -1.61 18.03
C ASN A 435 10.85 -0.49 17.38
N GLU A 436 10.37 0.07 16.27
CA GLU A 436 11.01 1.20 15.60
C GLU A 436 10.75 2.52 16.33
N VAL A 437 9.54 2.68 16.86
CA VAL A 437 9.13 3.80 17.71
C VAL A 437 8.56 3.29 19.03
N GLN A 438 8.57 4.14 20.05
CA GLN A 438 8.00 3.87 21.36
C GLN A 438 6.71 4.67 21.55
N LEU A 439 5.65 3.98 21.98
CA LEU A 439 4.40 4.57 22.44
C LEU A 439 4.33 4.43 23.95
N GLY A 440 3.91 5.49 24.65
CA GLY A 440 3.67 5.45 26.09
C GLY A 440 2.39 4.65 26.39
N ASN A 441 2.40 3.89 27.48
CA ASN A 441 1.23 3.14 27.92
C ASN A 441 0.09 4.11 28.30
N THR A 442 -1.01 4.10 27.55
CA THR A 442 -2.25 4.81 27.92
C THR A 442 -2.99 4.17 29.12
N ALA A 443 -2.51 3.00 29.61
CA ALA A 443 -3.25 2.15 30.53
C ALA A 443 -2.58 1.90 31.92
N SER A 444 -1.64 2.74 32.38
CA SER A 444 -1.03 2.53 33.71
C SER A 444 -0.73 3.77 34.57
N ASP A 445 -1.06 4.99 34.13
CA ASP A 445 -0.68 6.20 34.90
C ASP A 445 -1.79 6.83 35.75
N SER A 446 -2.90 6.13 35.99
CA SER A 446 -3.96 6.60 36.91
C SER A 446 -3.95 5.94 38.30
N THR A 447 -3.01 5.05 38.59
CA THR A 447 -2.80 4.52 39.95
C THR A 447 -1.32 4.25 40.19
N ASN A 448 -0.61 5.24 40.71
CA ASN A 448 0.33 5.11 41.83
C ASN A 448 1.09 6.43 42.03
N GLY A 449 0.44 7.35 42.74
CA GLY A 449 1.17 8.31 43.55
C GLY A 449 1.77 7.58 44.75
N GLU A 450 2.94 6.98 44.59
CA GLU A 450 3.73 6.52 45.72
C GLU A 450 5.14 7.12 45.67
N ASN A 451 5.44 7.84 46.75
CA ASN A 451 6.68 8.51 47.05
C ASN A 451 7.88 7.55 46.94
N VAL A 452 8.77 7.77 45.97
CA VAL A 452 10.13 7.24 46.04
C VAL A 452 10.95 8.19 46.91
N LYS A 453 11.13 7.79 48.17
CA LYS A 453 12.14 8.34 49.05
C LYS A 453 13.52 8.03 48.47
N THR A 454 14.31 9.08 48.30
CA THR A 454 15.75 9.04 48.08
C THR A 454 16.42 8.49 49.34
N GLU A 455 16.95 7.27 49.29
CA GLU A 455 17.96 6.80 50.23
C GLU A 455 19.29 6.66 49.50
N ALA A 456 20.24 7.49 49.94
CA ALA A 456 21.65 7.40 49.61
C ALA A 456 22.27 6.20 50.32
N GLY A 457 23.00 5.36 49.59
CA GLY A 457 23.58 4.14 50.13
C GLY A 457 24.69 3.56 49.26
N ASP A 458 25.88 4.05 49.51
CA ASP A 458 27.20 3.39 49.49
C ASP A 458 27.78 2.74 48.22
N THR A 459 28.86 3.40 47.79
CA THR A 459 29.98 2.97 46.94
C THR A 459 30.49 1.56 47.23
N LYS A 460 30.51 0.70 46.20
CA LYS A 460 31.56 -0.32 46.03
C LYS A 460 32.05 -0.38 44.58
N GLN A 461 33.34 -0.11 44.44
CA GLN A 461 34.15 -0.31 43.25
C GLN A 461 34.20 -1.79 42.86
N THR A 462 33.96 -2.08 41.59
CA THR A 462 34.53 -3.23 40.87
C THR A 462 34.90 -2.78 39.46
N ASP A 463 36.16 -2.99 39.10
CA ASP A 463 36.82 -2.59 37.86
C ASP A 463 36.29 -3.31 36.59
N PRO A 464 36.62 -2.79 35.39
CA PRO A 464 35.85 -2.97 34.17
C PRO A 464 36.48 -3.94 33.18
N GLU A 465 35.79 -5.02 32.78
CA GLU A 465 36.15 -5.79 31.58
C GLU A 465 34.92 -6.19 30.74
N SER A 466 34.99 -5.78 29.47
CA SER A 466 34.28 -6.29 28.28
C SER A 466 32.75 -6.38 28.31
N ILE A 467 32.08 -5.25 28.05
CA ILE A 467 30.80 -5.25 27.31
C ILE A 467 30.92 -4.22 26.18
N SER A 468 31.45 -4.65 25.04
CA SER A 468 31.30 -3.92 23.78
C SER A 468 29.94 -4.26 23.17
N SER A 469 28.87 -3.72 23.76
CA SER A 469 27.59 -3.59 23.07
C SER A 469 27.42 -2.12 22.71
N SER A 470 27.68 -1.80 21.45
CA SER A 470 27.46 -0.48 20.87
C SER A 470 25.99 -0.08 21.02
N THR A 471 25.66 0.60 22.11
CA THR A 471 24.50 1.50 22.13
C THR A 471 24.83 2.58 21.10
N PRO A 472 24.00 2.84 20.08
CA PRO A 472 24.21 3.99 19.21
C PRO A 472 23.98 5.23 20.08
N GLY A 473 25.07 5.75 20.64
CA GLY A 473 25.08 7.06 21.24
C GLY A 473 24.71 8.09 20.18
N TRP A 474 24.26 9.26 20.63
CA TRP A 474 23.94 10.44 19.82
C TRP A 474 25.05 10.87 18.82
N ASN A 475 26.20 10.21 18.82
CA ASN A 475 27.37 10.49 17.98
C ASN A 475 27.10 10.42 16.47
N SER A 476 26.00 9.78 16.02
CA SER A 476 25.62 9.73 14.60
C SER A 476 24.57 10.78 14.19
N GLY A 477 24.01 11.56 15.11
CA GLY A 477 22.88 12.46 14.83
C GLY A 477 21.51 11.75 14.85
N PRO A 478 20.40 12.49 14.67
CA PRO A 478 19.05 11.91 14.68
C PRO A 478 18.84 10.95 13.50
N GLU A 479 18.26 9.77 13.77
CA GLU A 479 17.95 8.76 12.75
C GLU A 479 16.62 9.10 12.05
N GLU A 480 16.62 9.05 10.72
CA GLU A 480 15.41 9.14 9.89
C GLU A 480 14.89 7.73 9.55
N LEU A 481 13.66 7.44 9.96
CA LEU A 481 12.91 6.26 9.56
C LEU A 481 12.04 6.58 8.34
N ALA A 482 12.46 6.11 7.18
CA ALA A 482 11.75 6.31 5.93
C ALA A 482 10.65 5.25 5.73
N VAL A 483 9.43 5.72 5.57
CA VAL A 483 8.29 4.91 5.11
C VAL A 483 8.16 5.14 3.62
N ALA A 484 8.58 4.15 2.83
CA ALA A 484 8.46 4.14 1.38
C ALA A 484 6.99 4.02 1.00
N PHE A 485 6.43 5.03 0.35
CA PHE A 485 5.02 4.99 -0.07
C PHE A 485 4.85 4.99 -1.59
N SER A 486 3.78 4.34 -2.04
CA SER A 486 3.24 4.43 -3.39
C SER A 486 1.71 4.28 -3.36
N GLY A 487 1.04 4.52 -4.49
CA GLY A 487 -0.41 4.38 -4.65
C GLY A 487 -1.11 5.69 -5.00
N GLY A 488 -2.12 5.58 -5.86
CA GLY A 488 -2.76 6.74 -6.48
C GLY A 488 -3.41 7.74 -5.51
N VAL A 489 -3.89 7.29 -4.34
CA VAL A 489 -4.50 8.20 -3.35
C VAL A 489 -3.42 9.05 -2.69
N ILE A 490 -2.39 8.43 -2.11
CA ILE A 490 -1.34 9.18 -1.42
C ILE A 490 -0.48 10.04 -2.36
N GLN A 491 -0.32 9.63 -3.63
CA GLN A 491 0.47 10.37 -4.61
C GLN A 491 -0.31 11.52 -5.29
N HIS A 492 -1.62 11.39 -5.46
CA HIS A 492 -2.38 12.32 -6.32
C HIS A 492 -3.56 13.00 -5.66
N TYR A 493 -4.06 12.52 -4.52
CA TYR A 493 -5.15 13.20 -3.82
C TYR A 493 -4.60 14.47 -3.13
N PRO A 494 -5.18 15.67 -3.38
CA PRO A 494 -4.63 16.93 -2.89
C PRO A 494 -4.34 16.92 -1.39
N HIS A 495 -3.09 17.23 -1.04
CA HIS A 495 -2.59 17.35 0.34
C HIS A 495 -2.69 16.08 1.19
N TYR A 496 -2.96 14.90 0.60
CA TYR A 496 -3.18 13.68 1.35
C TYR A 496 -1.91 13.24 2.09
N LYS A 497 -0.77 13.16 1.39
CA LYS A 497 0.53 12.80 1.98
C LYS A 497 0.93 13.77 3.10
N GLU A 498 0.77 15.08 2.91
CA GLU A 498 1.06 16.09 3.93
C GLU A 498 0.15 15.91 5.16
N THR A 499 -1.10 15.51 4.95
CA THR A 499 -2.06 15.28 6.03
C THR A 499 -1.72 14.01 6.80
N VAL A 500 -1.37 12.91 6.13
CA VAL A 500 -0.86 11.69 6.79
C VAL A 500 0.40 12.01 7.59
N GLN A 501 1.38 12.71 7.00
CA GLN A 501 2.62 13.10 7.70
C GLN A 501 2.31 13.93 8.95
N ARG A 502 1.43 14.94 8.84
CA ARG A 502 1.03 15.78 9.98
C ARG A 502 0.42 14.95 11.12
N TYR A 503 -0.38 13.93 10.81
CA TYR A 503 -0.93 13.05 11.83
C TYR A 503 0.15 12.15 12.45
N ILE A 504 1.07 11.59 11.66
CA ILE A 504 2.24 10.84 12.17
C ILE A 504 3.03 11.72 13.16
N ASP A 505 3.37 12.95 12.76
CA ASP A 505 4.12 13.89 13.60
C ASP A 505 3.39 14.18 14.91
N ARG A 506 2.07 14.44 14.86
CA ARG A 506 1.25 14.71 16.06
C ARG A 506 1.18 13.50 17.00
N LEU A 507 1.08 12.28 16.45
CA LEU A 507 1.06 11.05 17.23
C LEU A 507 2.40 10.80 17.91
N LEU A 508 3.51 11.01 17.22
CA LEU A 508 4.86 10.88 17.78
C LEU A 508 5.17 11.97 18.82
N LEU A 509 4.76 13.22 18.57
CA LEU A 509 4.85 14.30 19.56
C LEU A 509 4.10 13.95 20.85
N ARG A 510 2.93 13.31 20.72
CA ARG A 510 2.18 12.82 21.88
C ARG A 510 2.85 11.64 22.59
N ALA A 511 3.54 10.77 21.86
CA ALA A 511 4.31 9.67 22.45
C ALA A 511 5.51 10.14 23.28
N GLY A 512 6.00 11.34 23.01
CA GLY A 512 7.19 11.90 23.64
C GLY A 512 8.48 11.61 22.87
N PRO A 513 9.63 12.04 23.39
CA PRO A 513 10.92 11.91 22.72
C PRO A 513 11.27 10.45 22.41
N GLN A 514 11.68 10.20 21.17
CA GLN A 514 12.07 8.86 20.72
C GLN A 514 13.56 8.60 20.99
N VAL A 515 13.89 7.36 21.35
CA VAL A 515 15.28 6.93 21.56
C VAL A 515 16.11 7.20 20.30
N GLY A 516 17.29 7.81 20.45
CA GLY A 516 18.17 8.16 19.34
C GLY A 516 17.69 9.33 18.47
N GLY A 517 16.66 10.07 18.91
CA GLY A 517 16.11 11.19 18.14
C GLY A 517 15.38 10.76 16.86
N LYS A 518 14.90 9.51 16.81
CA LYS A 518 14.21 8.94 15.66
C LYS A 518 13.02 9.79 15.21
N SER A 519 12.96 10.04 13.91
CA SER A 519 11.85 10.74 13.25
C SER A 519 11.32 9.93 12.08
N VAL A 520 10.01 9.96 11.83
CA VAL A 520 9.37 9.15 10.77
C VAL A 520 8.97 10.05 9.61
N PHE A 521 9.39 9.70 8.40
CA PHE A 521 9.08 10.47 7.20
C PHE A 521 8.52 9.60 6.08
N LEU A 522 7.43 10.07 5.46
CA LEU A 522 6.89 9.52 4.23
C LEU A 522 7.78 9.92 3.06
N ARG A 523 8.39 8.93 2.41
CA ARG A 523 9.25 9.10 1.23
C ARG A 523 8.61 8.42 0.03
N GLU A 524 8.45 9.16 -1.06
CA GLU A 524 7.82 8.62 -2.25
C GLU A 524 8.77 7.62 -2.94
N ALA A 525 8.24 6.43 -3.24
CA ALA A 525 8.85 5.48 -4.14
C ALA A 525 8.10 5.53 -5.47
N SER A 526 8.37 6.56 -6.28
CA SER A 526 7.75 6.73 -7.60
C SER A 526 8.07 5.52 -8.47
N ASP A 527 7.04 4.89 -9.04
CA ASP A 527 7.16 3.61 -9.76
C ASP A 527 7.76 2.45 -8.93
N GLY A 528 7.66 2.54 -7.60
CA GLY A 528 8.28 1.59 -6.67
C GLY A 528 7.86 0.14 -6.89
N GLY A 529 6.62 -0.09 -7.34
CA GLY A 529 6.13 -1.41 -7.74
C GLY A 529 6.97 -2.05 -8.86
N ILE A 530 7.22 -1.33 -9.95
CA ILE A 530 7.96 -1.89 -11.11
C ILE A 530 9.48 -1.83 -10.90
N ILE A 531 10.02 -0.74 -10.34
CA ILE A 531 11.45 -0.60 -10.07
C ILE A 531 11.89 -1.60 -9.00
N GLY A 532 11.17 -1.66 -7.88
CA GLY A 532 11.46 -2.58 -6.79
C GLY A 532 11.41 -4.04 -7.20
N THR A 533 10.53 -4.38 -8.15
CA THR A 533 10.48 -5.72 -8.74
C THR A 533 11.78 -6.06 -9.48
N GLY A 534 12.31 -5.15 -10.29
CA GLY A 534 13.61 -5.34 -10.96
C GLY A 534 14.77 -5.41 -9.97
N VAL A 535 14.77 -4.54 -8.96
CA VAL A 535 15.77 -4.53 -7.87
C VAL A 535 15.80 -5.88 -7.15
N LEU A 536 14.63 -6.41 -6.76
CA LEU A 536 14.56 -7.68 -6.05
C LEU A 536 14.89 -8.88 -6.95
N ALA A 537 14.63 -8.80 -8.26
CA ALA A 537 15.10 -9.81 -9.19
C ALA A 537 16.65 -9.88 -9.23
N GLY A 538 17.32 -8.72 -9.17
CA GLY A 538 18.78 -8.67 -9.06
C GLY A 538 19.32 -9.11 -7.71
N THR A 539 18.64 -8.71 -6.63
CA THR A 539 18.96 -9.13 -5.26
C THR A 539 18.89 -10.66 -5.14
N ALA A 540 17.81 -11.27 -5.65
CA ALA A 540 17.62 -12.73 -5.64
C ALA A 540 18.58 -13.48 -6.56
N SER A 541 19.11 -12.83 -7.60
CA SER A 541 20.07 -13.44 -8.52
C SER A 541 21.52 -13.40 -8.02
N GLY A 542 21.82 -12.62 -6.99
CA GLY A 542 23.14 -12.54 -6.37
C GLY A 542 24.19 -11.77 -7.18
N GLU A 543 23.79 -11.05 -8.23
CA GLU A 543 24.70 -10.25 -9.07
C GLU A 543 25.01 -8.90 -8.39
N ILE A 544 25.87 -8.94 -7.37
CA ILE A 544 26.43 -7.75 -6.71
C ILE A 544 27.74 -7.41 -7.44
N GLY A 545 27.87 -6.18 -7.95
CA GLY A 545 29.07 -5.76 -8.67
C GLY A 545 30.34 -5.91 -7.82
N GLU A 546 31.48 -6.27 -8.44
CA GLU A 546 32.77 -6.43 -7.74
C GLU A 546 33.07 -5.21 -6.85
N ILE A 547 33.17 -5.45 -5.54
CA ILE A 547 33.59 -4.45 -4.57
C ILE A 547 35.04 -4.11 -4.88
N LYS A 548 35.28 -2.99 -5.59
CA LYS A 548 36.60 -2.36 -5.58
C LYS A 548 36.84 -1.81 -4.19
N VAL A 549 37.38 -2.65 -3.31
CA VAL A 549 37.97 -2.21 -2.05
C VAL A 549 39.17 -1.35 -2.42
N THR A 550 38.97 -0.05 -2.59
CA THR A 550 40.06 0.92 -2.46
C THR A 550 40.49 0.88 -1.01
N ARG A 551 41.47 0.01 -0.72
CA ARG A 551 42.29 0.15 0.48
C ARG A 551 42.92 1.54 0.42
N SER A 552 42.61 2.33 1.46
CA SER A 552 43.23 3.61 1.83
C SER A 552 44.75 3.60 1.66
#